data_AF-A0A950AME2-F1
#
_entry.id   AF-A0A950AME2-F1
#
_cell.length_a   1.000
_cell.length_b   1.000
_cell.length_c   1.000
_cell.angle_alpha   90.00
_cell.angle_beta   90.00
_cell.angle_gamma   90.00
#
_symmetry.space_group_name_H-M   'P 1'
#
loop_
_entity.id
_entity.type
_entity.pdbx_description
1 polymer ?
#
loop_
_entity_poly.entity_id
_entity_poly.type
_entity_poly.pdbx_seq_one_letter_code
_entity_poly.pdbx_strand_id
1 'polypeptide(L)'
;MVEHQQKPKKSGPMIVIGLLMLLVFGGFAILLNWQGQSIPGVEEAKAEARLKTLADLNADNQRILTQYRWIDKTKGVVGIPIDRAMELVLPELQANKPHAAGPVNLPAAPNPQASPAPSPASPNAGGQK
;
A
#
# COMPACT_ATOMS: atom_id res chain seq x y z
N MET A 1 62.44 -17.82 7.66
CA MET A 1 61.35 -18.28 6.78
C MET A 1 60.70 -19.45 7.50
N VAL A 2 59.78 -19.15 8.43
CA VAL A 2 59.18 -20.16 9.30
C VAL A 2 57.83 -20.52 8.69
N GLU A 3 57.83 -21.59 7.90
CA GLU A 3 56.63 -22.18 7.33
C GLU A 3 55.97 -23.05 8.39
N HIS A 4 54.93 -22.52 9.05
CA HIS A 4 54.10 -23.29 9.96
C HIS A 4 53.10 -24.12 9.16
N GLN A 5 53.53 -25.31 8.76
CA GLN A 5 52.73 -26.39 8.22
C GLN A 5 51.56 -26.74 9.16
N GLN A 6 50.34 -26.37 8.76
CA GLN A 6 49.10 -26.76 9.46
C GLN A 6 48.84 -28.26 9.27
N LYS A 7 49.02 -29.04 10.34
CA LYS A 7 48.65 -30.47 10.40
C LYS A 7 47.12 -30.61 10.31
N PRO A 8 46.56 -31.50 9.46
CA PRO A 8 45.12 -31.74 9.40
C PRO A 8 44.67 -32.46 10.68
N LYS A 9 44.19 -31.67 11.64
CA LYS A 9 43.65 -32.17 12.91
C LYS A 9 42.27 -32.78 12.63
N LYS A 10 42.16 -34.10 12.81
CA LYS A 10 40.94 -34.92 12.65
C LYS A 10 39.75 -34.20 13.32
N SER A 11 38.89 -33.55 12.53
CA SER A 11 37.81 -32.65 12.97
C SER A 11 36.51 -33.36 13.35
N GLY A 12 36.57 -34.69 13.54
CA GLY A 12 35.42 -35.54 13.91
C GLY A 12 34.59 -35.00 15.08
N PRO A 13 35.19 -34.66 16.25
CA PRO A 13 34.39 -34.16 17.37
C PRO A 13 33.85 -32.74 17.12
N MET A 14 34.54 -31.91 16.34
CA MET A 14 34.10 -30.54 16.04
C MET A 14 32.83 -30.53 15.18
N ILE A 15 32.73 -31.44 14.22
CA ILE A 15 31.54 -31.59 13.35
C ILE A 15 30.35 -32.09 14.17
N VAL A 16 30.56 -33.05 15.06
CA VAL A 16 29.50 -33.58 15.94
C VAL A 16 29.00 -32.51 16.90
N ILE A 17 29.90 -31.72 17.49
CA ILE A 17 29.53 -30.59 18.37
C ILE A 17 28.76 -29.51 17.59
N GLY A 18 29.21 -29.20 16.37
CA GLY A 18 28.51 -28.25 15.48
C GLY A 18 27.11 -28.72 15.10
N LEU A 19 26.95 -30.01 14.78
CA LEU A 19 25.66 -30.61 14.46
C LEU A 19 24.73 -30.62 15.69
N LEU A 20 25.28 -30.89 16.88
CA LEU A 20 24.52 -30.86 18.14
C LEU A 20 24.04 -29.45 18.47
N MET A 21 24.90 -28.44 18.31
CA MET A 21 24.52 -27.03 18.46
C MET A 21 23.47 -26.60 17.43
N LEU A 22 23.58 -27.05 16.18
CA LEU A 22 22.59 -26.76 15.13
C LEU A 22 21.23 -27.39 15.45
N LEU A 23 21.20 -28.61 15.98
CA LEU A 23 19.95 -29.29 16.37
C LEU A 23 19.30 -28.62 17.59
N VAL A 24 20.11 -28.24 18.60
CA VAL A 24 19.59 -27.53 19.77
C VAL A 24 19.08 -26.15 19.37
N PHE A 25 19.86 -25.39 18.59
CA PHE A 25 19.46 -24.05 18.14
C PHE A 25 18.27 -24.11 17.17
N GLY A 26 18.26 -25.05 16.23
CA GLY A 26 17.16 -25.28 15.31
C GLY A 26 15.89 -25.72 16.02
N GLY A 27 16.00 -26.65 16.97
CA GLY A 27 14.87 -27.07 17.82
C GLY A 27 14.34 -25.93 18.70
N PHE A 28 15.23 -25.13 19.29
CA PHE A 28 14.87 -23.96 20.08
C PHE A 28 14.23 -22.86 19.23
N ALA A 29 14.75 -22.61 18.03
CA ALA A 29 14.18 -21.68 17.07
C ALA A 29 12.81 -22.15 16.57
N ILE A 30 12.64 -23.43 16.27
CA ILE A 30 11.35 -24.04 15.92
C ILE A 30 10.37 -23.91 17.09
N LEU A 31 10.79 -24.19 18.32
CA LEU A 31 9.95 -24.07 19.52
C LEU A 31 9.49 -22.63 19.76
N LEU A 32 10.40 -21.66 19.63
CA LEU A 32 10.08 -20.23 19.72
C LEU A 32 9.16 -19.78 18.58
N ASN A 33 9.36 -20.28 17.36
CA ASN A 33 8.53 -19.94 16.20
C ASN A 33 7.12 -20.56 16.33
N TRP A 34 7.04 -21.78 16.89
CA TRP A 34 5.76 -22.45 17.15
C TRP A 34 4.95 -21.74 18.24
N GLN A 35 5.60 -21.13 19.24
CA GLN A 35 4.96 -20.18 20.16
C GLN A 35 4.64 -18.82 19.52
N GLY A 36 5.50 -18.32 18.62
CA GLY A 36 5.37 -16.98 18.01
C GLY A 36 4.26 -16.83 16.97
N GLN A 37 3.83 -17.91 16.31
CA GLN A 37 2.70 -17.89 15.36
C GLN A 37 1.31 -17.89 16.03
N SER A 38 1.24 -18.17 17.33
CA SER A 38 -0.02 -18.29 18.06
C SER A 38 -0.12 -17.20 19.12
N ILE A 39 -0.24 -15.92 18.71
CA ILE A 39 -0.81 -14.91 19.61
C ILE A 39 -2.32 -14.89 19.33
N PRO A 40 -3.14 -15.74 20.00
CA PRO A 40 -4.58 -15.60 19.95
C PRO A 40 -4.93 -14.16 20.39
N GLY A 41 -5.67 -13.43 19.55
CA GLY A 41 -6.06 -12.05 19.81
C GLY A 41 -5.49 -11.01 18.83
N VAL A 42 -4.48 -11.31 18.00
CA VAL A 42 -4.01 -10.33 16.99
C VAL A 42 -5.04 -10.12 15.88
N GLU A 43 -5.75 -11.18 15.49
CA GLU A 43 -6.81 -11.09 14.47
C GLU A 43 -8.04 -10.38 15.01
N GLU A 44 -8.42 -10.66 16.26
CA GLU A 44 -9.50 -9.97 16.97
C GLU A 44 -9.17 -8.50 17.18
N ALA A 45 -7.96 -8.16 17.66
CA ALA A 45 -7.52 -6.78 17.81
C ALA A 45 -7.50 -6.02 16.47
N LYS A 46 -7.14 -6.68 15.37
CA LYS A 46 -7.24 -6.09 14.02
C LYS A 46 -8.70 -5.90 13.60
N ALA A 47 -9.59 -6.84 13.91
CA ALA A 47 -11.01 -6.71 13.62
C ALA A 47 -11.63 -5.55 14.41
N GLU A 48 -11.34 -5.44 15.71
CA GLU A 48 -11.77 -4.34 16.57
C GLU A 48 -11.22 -3.00 16.10
N ALA A 49 -9.94 -2.93 15.71
CA ALA A 49 -9.34 -1.71 15.17
C ALA A 49 -10.06 -1.23 13.89
N ARG A 50 -10.44 -2.16 13.00
CA ARG A 50 -11.23 -1.83 11.79
C ARG A 50 -12.61 -1.28 12.17
N LEU A 51 -13.33 -1.95 13.08
CA LEU A 51 -14.65 -1.52 13.53
C LEU A 51 -14.59 -0.14 14.19
N LYS A 52 -13.59 0.10 15.04
CA LYS A 52 -13.35 1.41 15.65
C LYS A 52 -13.11 2.48 14.60
N THR A 53 -12.26 2.20 13.60
CA THR A 53 -11.97 3.14 12.51
C THR A 53 -13.24 3.48 11.74
N LEU A 54 -14.07 2.47 11.42
CA LEU A 54 -15.36 2.68 10.76
C LEU A 54 -16.31 3.53 11.62
N ALA A 55 -16.39 3.27 12.92
CA ALA A 55 -17.23 4.03 13.84
C ALA A 55 -16.77 5.50 13.94
N ASP A 56 -15.46 5.73 14.07
CA ASP A 56 -14.88 7.08 14.15
C ASP A 56 -15.13 7.85 12.84
N LEU A 57 -14.92 7.22 11.68
CA LEU A 57 -15.24 7.81 10.37
C LEU A 57 -16.72 8.13 10.21
N ASN A 58 -17.61 7.23 10.63
CA ASN A 58 -19.06 7.48 10.57
C ASN A 58 -19.46 8.65 11.48
N ALA A 59 -18.89 8.73 12.69
CA ALA A 59 -19.16 9.83 13.61
C ALA A 59 -18.69 11.18 13.03
N ASP A 60 -17.51 11.21 12.41
CA ASP A 60 -16.99 12.42 11.77
C ASP A 60 -17.81 12.84 10.56
N ASN A 61 -18.21 11.90 9.70
CA ASN A 61 -19.15 12.17 8.61
C ASN A 61 -20.46 12.74 9.13
N GLN A 62 -21.02 12.17 10.20
CA GLN A 62 -22.27 12.65 10.76
C GLN A 62 -22.14 14.06 11.33
N ARG A 63 -21.03 14.40 11.99
CA ARG A 63 -20.74 15.78 12.43
C ARG A 63 -20.64 16.74 11.24
N ILE A 64 -19.91 16.36 10.20
CA ILE A 64 -19.73 17.14 8.98
C ILE A 64 -21.08 17.44 8.30
N LEU A 65 -22.00 16.47 8.28
CA LEU A 65 -23.29 16.59 7.60
C LEU A 65 -24.34 17.33 8.42
N THR A 66 -24.32 17.22 9.75
CA THR A 66 -25.39 17.74 10.61
C THR A 66 -25.05 19.05 11.32
N GLN A 67 -23.78 19.43 11.38
CA GLN A 67 -23.34 20.59 12.14
C GLN A 67 -22.77 21.69 11.26
N TYR A 68 -22.96 22.93 11.71
CA TYR A 68 -22.28 24.08 11.15
C TYR A 68 -20.78 24.01 11.47
N ARG A 69 -19.94 24.27 10.47
CA ARG A 69 -18.50 24.29 10.65
C ARG A 69 -17.82 25.30 9.75
N TRP A 70 -16.62 25.71 10.14
CA TRP A 70 -15.73 26.45 9.25
C TRP A 70 -15.00 25.47 8.32
N ILE A 71 -15.02 25.74 7.01
CA ILE A 71 -14.24 24.98 6.01
C ILE A 71 -12.91 25.69 5.77
N ASP A 72 -12.96 27.01 5.53
CA ASP A 72 -11.77 27.84 5.37
C ASP A 72 -12.04 29.21 6.01
N LYS A 73 -11.46 29.42 7.20
CA LYS A 73 -11.62 30.68 7.94
C LYS A 73 -10.96 31.87 7.23
N THR A 74 -9.90 31.63 6.48
CA THR A 74 -9.16 32.71 5.80
C THR A 74 -9.95 33.27 4.62
N LYS A 75 -10.72 32.42 3.95
CA LYS A 75 -11.60 32.78 2.84
C LYS A 75 -13.05 33.05 3.27
N GLY A 76 -13.35 32.95 4.57
CA GLY A 76 -14.70 33.13 5.08
C GLY A 76 -15.69 32.02 4.69
N VAL A 77 -15.21 30.83 4.31
CA VAL A 77 -16.06 29.73 3.82
C VAL A 77 -16.55 28.88 4.99
N VAL A 78 -17.87 28.81 5.14
CA VAL A 78 -18.57 27.98 6.13
C VAL A 78 -19.32 26.83 5.45
N GLY A 79 -19.34 25.69 6.12
CA GLY A 79 -20.22 24.56 5.79
C GLY A 79 -21.49 24.66 6.62
N ILE A 80 -22.63 24.52 5.95
CA ILE A 80 -23.95 24.41 6.58
C ILE A 80 -24.38 22.93 6.63
N PRO A 81 -25.26 22.54 7.57
CA PRO A 81 -25.85 21.20 7.60
C PRO A 81 -26.54 20.85 6.29
N ILE A 82 -26.50 19.57 5.92
CA ILE A 82 -27.01 19.09 4.63
C ILE A 82 -28.49 19.36 4.46
N ASP A 83 -29.30 19.23 5.53
CA ASP A 83 -30.74 19.52 5.47
C ASP A 83 -30.98 20.97 5.06
N ARG A 84 -30.22 21.91 5.65
CA ARG A 84 -30.32 23.32 5.31
C ARG A 84 -29.79 23.63 3.92
N ALA A 85 -28.72 22.95 3.50
CA ALA A 85 -28.21 23.08 2.14
C ALA A 85 -29.27 22.63 1.11
N MET A 86 -29.93 21.51 1.36
CA MET A 86 -30.98 20.99 0.49
C MET A 86 -32.16 21.97 0.40
N GLU A 87 -32.60 22.55 1.52
CA GLU A 87 -33.68 23.56 1.52
C GLU A 87 -33.36 24.80 0.67
N LEU A 88 -32.08 25.19 0.62
CA LEU A 88 -31.63 26.36 -0.13
C LEU A 88 -31.37 26.06 -1.60
N VAL A 89 -30.77 24.92 -1.90
CA VAL A 89 -30.32 24.55 -3.24
C VAL A 89 -31.45 23.96 -4.08
N LEU A 90 -32.40 23.25 -3.48
CA LEU A 90 -33.52 22.66 -4.21
C LEU A 90 -34.37 23.71 -4.98
N PRO A 91 -34.79 24.85 -4.37
CA PRO A 91 -35.52 25.88 -5.11
C PRO A 91 -34.63 26.57 -6.16
N GLU A 92 -33.33 26.75 -5.89
CA GLU A 92 -32.38 27.30 -6.86
C GLU A 92 -32.28 26.41 -8.11
N LEU A 93 -32.14 25.10 -7.91
CA LEU A 93 -32.12 24.10 -8.99
C LEU A 93 -33.45 24.03 -9.74
N GLN A 94 -34.60 24.16 -9.05
CA GLN A 94 -35.90 24.18 -9.70
C GLN A 94 -36.09 25.42 -10.58
N ALA A 95 -35.55 26.56 -10.16
CA ALA A 95 -35.54 27.79 -10.95
C ALA A 95 -34.57 27.68 -12.15
N ASN A 96 -33.46 26.97 -11.98
CA ASN A 96 -32.43 26.80 -13.00
C ASN A 96 -32.68 25.55 -13.85
N LYS A 97 -33.50 25.69 -14.90
CA LYS A 97 -33.86 24.58 -15.80
C LYS A 97 -32.59 23.91 -16.34
N PRO A 98 -32.51 22.56 -16.30
CA PRO A 98 -31.36 21.84 -16.82
C PRO A 98 -31.20 22.13 -18.32
N HIS A 99 -30.06 22.69 -18.67
CA HIS A 99 -29.64 22.91 -20.05
C HIS A 99 -28.76 21.75 -20.50
N ALA A 100 -28.79 21.44 -21.81
CA ALA A 100 -28.02 20.35 -22.38
C ALA A 100 -26.53 20.48 -21.99
N ALA A 101 -25.97 19.41 -21.42
CA ALA A 101 -24.52 19.30 -21.28
C ALA A 101 -23.95 19.43 -22.69
N GLY A 102 -23.05 20.41 -22.90
CA GLY A 102 -22.48 20.71 -24.20
C GLY A 102 -21.79 19.50 -24.86
N PRO A 103 -21.30 19.64 -26.10
CA PRO A 103 -20.71 18.54 -26.84
C PRO A 103 -19.58 17.87 -26.03
N VAL A 104 -19.68 16.55 -25.87
CA VAL A 104 -18.65 15.73 -25.19
C VAL A 104 -17.43 15.67 -26.10
N ASN A 105 -16.32 16.26 -25.64
CA ASN A 105 -15.03 16.13 -26.31
C ASN A 105 -14.43 14.75 -25.97
N LEU A 106 -14.77 13.75 -26.78
CA LEU A 106 -14.18 12.42 -26.69
C LEU A 106 -12.68 12.52 -27.01
N PRO A 107 -11.78 11.93 -26.20
CA PRO A 107 -10.39 11.81 -26.59
C PRO A 107 -10.31 11.03 -27.92
N ALA A 108 -9.46 11.51 -28.83
CA ALA A 108 -9.26 10.87 -30.12
C ALA A 108 -8.94 9.38 -29.91
N ALA A 109 -9.65 8.51 -30.64
CA ALA A 109 -9.40 7.08 -30.60
C ALA A 109 -7.90 6.82 -30.88
N PRO A 110 -7.25 5.90 -30.15
CA PRO A 110 -5.87 5.53 -30.42
C PRO A 110 -5.74 5.12 -31.90
N ASN A 111 -4.89 5.83 -32.64
CA ASN A 111 -4.62 5.49 -34.03
C ASN A 111 -4.01 4.08 -34.08
N PRO A 112 -4.58 3.09 -34.81
CA PRO A 112 -4.01 1.74 -34.91
C PRO A 112 -2.63 1.71 -35.60
N GLN A 113 -2.20 2.85 -36.16
CA GLN A 113 -0.99 2.99 -36.95
C GLN A 113 0.18 3.49 -36.10
N ALA A 114 0.48 2.76 -35.02
CA ALA A 114 1.80 2.78 -34.39
C ALA A 114 2.34 1.35 -34.42
N SER A 115 2.57 0.84 -35.63
CA SER A 115 3.51 -0.27 -35.81
C SER A 115 4.84 0.16 -35.18
N PRO A 116 5.48 -0.69 -34.36
CA PRO A 116 6.79 -0.37 -33.79
C PRO A 116 7.74 -0.05 -34.94
N ALA A 117 8.37 1.12 -34.90
CA ALA A 117 9.48 1.43 -35.80
C ALA A 117 10.55 0.34 -35.63
N PRO A 118 11.16 -0.16 -36.73
CA PRO A 118 12.27 -1.09 -36.61
C PRO A 118 13.37 -0.42 -35.78
N SER A 119 13.81 -1.12 -34.72
CA SER A 119 14.91 -0.64 -33.89
C SER A 119 16.16 -0.44 -34.76
N PRO A 120 16.90 0.68 -34.61
CA PRO A 120 18.16 0.84 -35.30
C PRO A 120 19.13 -0.24 -34.82
N ALA A 121 19.64 -1.03 -35.77
CA ALA A 121 20.67 -2.02 -35.50
C ALA A 121 21.89 -1.34 -34.87
N SER A 122 22.28 -1.77 -33.68
CA SER A 122 23.54 -1.36 -33.07
C SER A 122 24.71 -1.77 -33.97
N PRO A 123 25.69 -0.88 -34.23
CA PRO A 123 26.86 -1.21 -35.02
C PRO A 123 27.81 -2.04 -34.15
N ASN A 124 27.82 -3.36 -34.33
CA ASN A 124 28.88 -4.18 -33.74
C ASN A 124 30.16 -3.99 -34.57
N ALA A 125 31.18 -3.48 -33.88
CA ALA A 125 32.52 -3.24 -34.38
C ALA A 125 33.16 -4.51 -34.94
N GLY A 126 33.95 -4.34 -36.01
CA GLY A 126 34.63 -5.41 -36.71
C GLY A 126 35.72 -6.14 -35.91
N GLY A 127 36.15 -7.28 -36.44
CA GLY A 127 37.28 -8.04 -35.88
C GLY A 127 37.55 -9.38 -36.59
N GLN A 128 38.13 -9.30 -37.78
CA GLN A 128 39.21 -10.13 -38.33
C GLN A 128 39.33 -11.61 -37.87
N LYS A 129 39.23 -12.54 -38.82
CA LYS A 129 40.38 -13.31 -39.35
C LYS A 129 39.97 -14.15 -40.57
#